data_AF-A0AAE3R871-F1
#
_entry.id   AF-A0AAE3R871-F1
#
_cell.length_a   1.000
_cell.length_b   1.000
_cell.length_c   1.000
_cell.angle_alpha   90.00
_cell.angle_beta   90.00
_cell.angle_gamma   90.00
#
_symmetry.space_group_name_H-M   'P 1'
#
loop_
_entity.id
_entity.type
_entity.pdbx_description
1 polymer ?
#
loop_
_entity_poly.entity_id
_entity_poly.type
_entity_poly.pdbx_seq_one_letter_code
_entity_poly.pdbx_strand_id
1 'polypeptide(L)'
;MQTIVMGTPRKQLKKDLRERVNLLKKSLPSDWRERLVIKYPEYDRLHYATFFNNIYRGYSTDEKITEILEEIVAEYQASLETQPDTPAEKV
;
A
#
# COMPACT_ATOMS: atom_id res chain seq x y z
N MET A 1 -28.25 19.70 -19.57
CA MET A 1 -27.49 19.57 -18.30
C MET A 1 -26.15 18.94 -18.66
N GLN A 2 -25.07 19.72 -18.76
CA GLN A 2 -23.74 19.19 -19.04
C GLN A 2 -23.12 18.70 -17.73
N THR A 3 -22.89 17.39 -17.62
CA THR A 3 -22.15 16.79 -16.51
C THR A 3 -20.68 17.14 -16.71
N ILE A 4 -20.20 18.15 -15.98
CA ILE A 4 -18.79 18.50 -15.95
C ILE A 4 -18.10 17.39 -15.15
N VAL A 5 -17.45 16.46 -15.85
CA VAL A 5 -16.56 15.48 -15.24
C VAL A 5 -15.34 16.27 -14.76
N MET A 6 -15.42 16.85 -13.56
CA MET A 6 -14.27 17.47 -12.91
C MET A 6 -13.28 16.38 -12.57
N GLY A 7 -12.38 16.08 -13.49
CA GLY A 7 -11.22 15.26 -13.20
C GLY A 7 -10.48 15.87 -12.02
N THR A 8 -10.26 15.07 -10.97
CA THR A 8 -9.58 15.49 -9.75
C THR A 8 -8.30 16.23 -10.12
N PRO A 9 -8.07 17.47 -9.66
CA PRO A 9 -6.90 18.22 -10.06
C PRO A 9 -5.65 17.43 -9.68
N ARG A 10 -4.70 17.25 -10.61
CA ARG A 10 -3.48 16.41 -10.42
C ARG A 10 -2.74 16.69 -9.10
N LYS A 11 -2.78 17.92 -8.59
CA LYS A 11 -2.20 18.30 -7.29
C LYS A 11 -2.92 17.63 -6.10
N GLN A 12 -4.24 17.55 -6.16
CA GLN A 12 -5.07 16.91 -5.14
C GLN A 12 -4.90 15.40 -5.16
N LEU A 13 -4.84 14.79 -6.35
CA LEU A 13 -4.52 13.37 -6.51
C LEU A 13 -3.17 13.00 -5.88
N LYS A 14 -2.11 13.77 -6.16
CA LYS A 14 -0.79 13.54 -5.54
C LYS A 14 -0.82 13.69 -4.02
N LYS A 15 -1.59 14.65 -3.51
CA LYS A 15 -1.74 14.85 -2.06
C LYS A 15 -2.44 13.65 -1.42
N ASP A 16 -3.51 13.17 -2.04
CA ASP A 16 -4.30 12.02 -1.60
C ASP A 16 -3.45 10.74 -1.57
N LEU A 17 -2.74 10.43 -2.67
CA LEU A 17 -1.83 9.29 -2.74
C LEU A 17 -0.75 9.33 -1.64
N ARG A 18 -0.19 10.51 -1.37
CA ARG A 18 0.80 10.67 -0.30
C ARG A 18 0.20 10.44 1.08
N GLU A 19 -1.03 10.89 1.33
CA GLU A 19 -1.76 10.63 2.57
C GLU A 19 -2.05 9.13 2.73
N ARG A 20 -2.54 8.46 1.69
CA ARG A 20 -2.78 7.01 1.68
C ARG A 20 -1.51 6.24 2.03
N VAL A 21 -0.40 6.52 1.34
CA VAL A 21 0.90 5.88 1.65
C VAL A 21 1.32 6.16 3.10
N ASN A 22 1.12 7.37 3.63
CA ASN A 22 1.43 7.69 5.02
C ASN A 22 0.57 6.91 6.03
N LEU A 23 -0.70 6.64 5.72
CA LEU A 23 -1.56 5.79 6.55
C LEU A 23 -1.08 4.34 6.50
N LEU A 24 -0.78 3.84 5.29
CA LEU A 24 -0.34 2.47 5.06
C LEU A 24 0.96 2.14 5.79
N LYS A 25 1.90 3.09 5.90
CA LYS A 25 3.15 2.90 6.68
C LYS A 25 2.94 2.35 8.09
N LYS A 26 1.84 2.74 8.74
CA LYS A 26 1.56 2.32 10.11
C LYS A 26 1.12 0.85 10.19
N SER A 27 0.52 0.34 9.12
CA SER A 27 -0.02 -1.02 9.02
C SER A 27 0.84 -1.93 8.13
N LEU A 28 1.85 -1.37 7.45
CA LEU A 28 2.73 -2.10 6.57
C LEU A 28 3.60 -3.06 7.40
N PRO A 29 3.66 -4.36 7.06
CA PRO A 29 4.57 -5.28 7.71
C PRO A 29 6.03 -4.89 7.43
N SER A 30 6.96 -5.20 8.33
CA SER A 30 8.39 -4.89 8.14
C SER A 30 8.95 -5.50 6.84
N ASP A 31 8.50 -6.70 6.49
CA ASP A 31 8.92 -7.47 5.30
C ASP A 31 8.02 -7.25 4.07
N TRP A 32 7.28 -6.13 4.03
CA TRP A 32 6.38 -5.81 2.92
C TRP A 32 7.08 -5.83 1.55
N ARG A 33 8.37 -5.47 1.47
CA ARG A 33 9.13 -5.49 0.22
C ARG A 33 9.36 -6.91 -0.28
N GLU A 34 9.69 -7.82 0.63
CA GLU A 34 9.90 -9.22 0.28
C GLU A 34 8.58 -9.83 -0.22
N ARG A 35 7.48 -9.55 0.48
CA ARG A 35 6.13 -9.94 0.04
C ARG A 35 5.77 -9.36 -1.32
N LEU A 36 6.12 -8.10 -1.57
CA LEU A 36 5.91 -7.45 -2.87
C LEU A 36 6.66 -8.18 -3.97
N VAL A 37 7.94 -8.49 -3.79
CA VAL A 37 8.77 -9.17 -4.78
C VAL A 37 8.29 -10.59 -5.03
N ILE A 38 7.84 -11.31 -3.99
CA ILE A 38 7.26 -12.65 -4.13
C ILE A 38 5.99 -12.62 -4.98
N LYS A 39 5.08 -11.66 -4.73
CA LYS A 39 3.82 -11.53 -5.46
C LYS A 39 4.00 -10.93 -6.86
N TYR A 40 4.94 -10.00 -6.99
CA TYR A 40 5.19 -9.24 -8.20
C TYR A 40 6.70 -9.23 -8.53
N PRO A 41 7.24 -10.34 -9.08
CA PRO A 41 8.66 -10.47 -9.37
C PRO A 41 9.15 -9.50 -10.46
N GLU A 42 8.25 -8.89 -11.24
CA GLU A 42 8.60 -7.81 -12.17
C GLU A 42 9.26 -6.60 -11.47
N TYR A 43 8.97 -6.45 -10.17
CA TYR A 43 9.46 -5.38 -9.32
C TYR A 43 10.75 -5.73 -8.55
N ASP A 44 11.33 -6.93 -8.75
CA ASP A 44 12.62 -7.37 -8.18
C ASP A 44 13.84 -6.75 -8.89
N ARG A 45 13.72 -5.50 -9.34
CA ARG A 45 14.83 -4.79 -9.98
C ARG A 45 15.33 -3.69 -9.07
N LEU A 46 16.64 -3.49 -9.07
CA LEU A 46 17.32 -2.43 -8.30
C LEU A 46 16.67 -1.05 -8.47
N HIS A 47 16.23 -0.70 -9.69
CA HIS A 47 15.60 0.60 -9.94
C HIS A 47 14.24 0.74 -9.23
N TYR A 48 13.48 -0.36 -9.09
CA TYR A 48 12.21 -0.35 -8.40
C TYR A 48 12.41 -0.25 -6.88
N ALA A 49 13.46 -0.86 -6.32
CA ALA A 49 13.78 -0.72 -4.89
C ALA A 49 13.94 0.74 -4.47
N THR A 50 14.64 1.55 -5.26
CA THR A 50 14.76 3.01 -5.02
C THR A 50 13.42 3.72 -5.21
N PHE A 51 12.66 3.36 -6.24
CA PHE A 51 11.35 3.95 -6.50
C PHE A 51 10.35 3.72 -5.36
N PHE A 52 10.23 2.48 -4.89
CA PHE A 52 9.44 2.12 -3.71
C PHE A 52 9.91 2.87 -2.47
N ASN A 53 11.22 3.01 -2.27
CA ASN A 53 11.75 3.78 -1.15
C ASN A 53 11.34 5.26 -1.23
N ASN A 54 11.33 5.85 -2.43
CA ASN A 54 10.90 7.23 -2.62
C ASN A 54 9.42 7.41 -2.35
N ILE A 55 8.58 6.47 -2.79
CA ILE A 55 7.13 6.48 -2.50
C ILE A 55 6.89 6.29 -1.01
N TYR A 56 7.53 5.29 -0.41
CA TYR A 56 7.49 5.06 1.03
C TYR A 56 8.01 6.28 1.80
N ARG A 57 9.01 7.02 1.34
CA ARG A 57 9.44 8.26 2.02
C ARG A 57 8.57 9.47 1.69
N GLY A 58 7.64 9.35 0.75
CA GLY A 58 6.77 10.44 0.29
C GLY A 58 7.49 11.46 -0.60
N TYR A 59 8.65 11.10 -1.16
CA TYR A 59 9.34 11.87 -2.20
C TYR A 59 8.71 11.70 -3.59
N SER A 60 7.96 10.60 -3.78
CA SER A 60 7.23 10.31 -5.02
C SER A 60 5.85 9.76 -4.69
N THR A 61 4.94 9.82 -5.66
CA THR A 61 3.57 9.35 -5.53
C THR A 61 3.21 8.67 -6.84
N ASP A 62 2.81 7.41 -6.75
CA ASP A 62 2.40 6.59 -7.89
C ASP A 62 1.15 5.82 -7.50
N GLU A 63 0.14 5.86 -8.36
CA GLU A 63 -1.17 5.26 -8.09
C GLU A 63 -1.04 3.73 -8.01
N LYS A 64 -0.42 3.10 -9.02
CA LYS A 64 -0.26 1.65 -9.09
C LYS A 64 0.53 1.11 -7.90
N ILE A 65 1.61 1.79 -7.50
CA ILE A 65 2.37 1.36 -6.32
C ILE A 65 1.57 1.55 -5.03
N THR A 66 0.77 2.61 -4.93
CA THR A 66 -0.09 2.83 -3.75
C THR A 66 -1.10 1.70 -3.64
N GLU A 67 -1.73 1.30 -4.74
CA GLU A 67 -2.65 0.15 -4.77
C GLU A 67 -1.96 -1.16 -4.37
N ILE A 68 -0.74 -1.42 -4.87
CA ILE A 68 0.04 -2.61 -4.49
C ILE A 68 0.34 -2.62 -2.98
N LEU A 69 0.70 -1.46 -2.41
CA LEU A 69 0.94 -1.33 -0.97
C LEU A 69 -0.35 -1.60 -0.17
N GLU A 70 -1.50 -1.12 -0.65
CA GLU A 70 -2.80 -1.40 -0.04
C GLU A 70 -3.13 -2.88 -0.07
N GLU A 71 -2.91 -3.55 -1.20
CA GLU A 71 -3.08 -5.01 -1.28
C GLU A 71 -2.21 -5.76 -0.29
N ILE A 72 -0.92 -5.41 -0.18
CA ILE A 72 0.00 -6.08 0.74
C ILE A 72 -0.44 -5.88 2.20
N VAL A 73 -0.90 -4.67 2.55
CA VAL A 73 -1.46 -4.41 3.88
C VAL A 73 -2.74 -5.21 4.09
N ALA A 74 -3.65 -5.23 3.13
CA ALA A 74 -4.90 -5.96 3.22
C ALA A 74 -4.66 -7.46 3.39
N GLU A 75 -3.75 -8.05 2.62
CA GLU A 75 -3.36 -9.46 2.77
C GLU A 75 -2.67 -9.74 4.09
N TYR A 76 -1.82 -8.82 4.57
CA TYR A 76 -1.19 -8.96 5.87
C TYR A 76 -2.21 -8.90 7.01
N GLN A 77 -3.13 -7.94 6.97
CA GLN A 77 -4.22 -7.83 7.94
C GLN A 77 -5.15 -9.04 7.88
N ALA A 78 -5.53 -9.49 6.68
CA ALA A 78 -6.31 -10.70 6.51
C ALA A 78 -5.59 -11.93 7.08
N SER A 79 -4.28 -12.05 6.88
CA SER A 79 -3.45 -13.13 7.45
C SER A 79 -3.35 -13.06 8.98
N LEU A 80 -3.39 -11.85 9.55
CA LEU A 80 -3.46 -11.66 11.01
C LEU A 80 -4.86 -12.02 11.54
N GLU A 81 -5.92 -11.68 10.81
CA GLU A 81 -7.31 -11.94 11.18
C GLU A 81 -7.70 -13.42 11.01
N THR A 82 -7.05 -14.12 10.08
CA THR A 82 -7.17 -15.59 9.91
C THR A 82 -6.30 -16.39 10.86
N GLN A 83 -5.55 -15.77 11.77
CA GLN A 83 -5.16 -16.45 12.99
C GLN A 83 -6.38 -16.44 13.91
N PRO A 84 -7.10 -17.56 14.09
CA PRO A 84 -8.17 -17.61 15.07
C PRO A 84 -7.52 -17.43 16.44
N ASP A 85 -7.63 -16.23 16.99
CA ASP A 85 -7.72 -16.08 18.43
C ASP A 85 -9.06 -16.73 18.82
N THR A 86 -9.08 -18.06 18.88
CA THR A 86 -9.87 -18.70 19.93
C THR A 86 -9.24 -18.25 21.22
N PRO A 87 -9.90 -17.42 22.05
CA PRO A 87 -9.78 -17.64 23.48
C PRO A 87 -10.40 -19.02 23.72
N ALA A 88 -9.54 -20.04 23.73
CA ALA A 88 -9.84 -21.22 24.51
C ALA A 88 -10.14 -20.75 25.93
N GLU A 89 -11.40 -20.89 26.31
CA GLU A 89 -11.85 -21.28 27.65
C GLU A 89 -11.17 -20.58 28.84
N LYS A 90 -11.93 -19.72 29.51
CA LYS A 90 -11.89 -19.68 30.97
C LYS A 90 -13.32 -19.58 31.52
N VAL A 91 -13.81 -20.74 31.96
CA VAL A 91 -14.69 -21.04 33.12
C VAL A 91 -15.92 -20.17 33.31
#